data_AF-A0A411HGN6-F1
#
_entry.id   AF-A0A411HGN6-F1
#
_cell.length_a   1.000
_cell.length_b   1.000
_cell.length_c   1.000
_cell.angle_alpha   90.00
_cell.angle_beta   90.00
_cell.angle_gamma   90.00
#
_symmetry.space_group_name_H-M   'P 1'
#
loop_
_entity.id
_entity.type
_entity.pdbx_description
1 polymer ?
#
loop_
_entity_poly.entity_id
_entity_poly.type
_entity_poly.pdbx_seq_one_letter_code
_entity_poly.pdbx_strand_id
1 'polypeptide(L)'
;MEKTGDKLRAFFYALLVHLVVVAIAVLGMFWTNATRPVTLPGPVIEAELVGVAQAPKAHAASKSKPTPPAPVTPPEPVKPPTAEPADAAPPPKPTPPKPTPQEIKRDQAAQAEILRQDQKNQERVAEMAREKADKAEKVEAERKRQEQILLEQKEQEEQAKREQAIIKELDAAKKKTEAANRKLKLEQEKQKQLADTNAKPAAKPPAAPQRAPAAEVPEAEKAQTGMNGTDASLLGEYSAAIQNAVTLNWLRPDSAQGGLSCVVHITQIPGGEVLSANVSGACNADAITRNSIEQAVKRAAPLPYKGYEKVFQRDLNLIFKYNG
;
A
#
# COMPACT_ATOMS: atom_id res chain seq x y z
N MET A 1 -49.38 -38.63 3.82
CA MET A 1 -50.03 -37.59 4.65
C MET A 1 -49.03 -37.17 5.71
N GLU A 2 -48.56 -35.92 5.67
CA GLU A 2 -47.67 -35.39 6.72
C GLU A 2 -48.45 -35.25 8.04
N LYS A 3 -47.84 -35.61 9.17
CA LYS A 3 -48.49 -35.46 10.47
C LYS A 3 -48.51 -33.98 10.86
N THR A 4 -49.59 -33.55 11.50
CA THR A 4 -49.74 -32.16 11.98
C THR A 4 -48.61 -31.73 12.92
N GLY A 5 -48.03 -32.65 13.69
CA GLY A 5 -46.86 -32.40 14.54
C GLY A 5 -45.59 -32.02 13.76
N ASP A 6 -45.39 -32.55 12.55
CA ASP A 6 -44.21 -32.22 11.73
C ASP A 6 -44.35 -30.81 11.14
N LYS A 7 -45.57 -30.41 10.76
CA LYS A 7 -45.90 -29.04 10.33
C LYS A 7 -45.71 -28.02 11.46
N LEU A 8 -46.10 -28.37 12.68
CA LEU A 8 -45.92 -27.51 13.85
C LEU A 8 -44.44 -27.31 14.19
N ARG A 9 -43.63 -28.38 14.10
CA ARG A 9 -42.16 -28.32 14.27
C ARG A 9 -41.51 -27.47 13.18
N ALA A 10 -41.87 -27.68 11.91
CA ALA A 10 -41.36 -26.89 10.79
C ALA A 10 -41.68 -25.39 10.97
N PHE A 11 -42.89 -25.04 11.41
CA PHE A 11 -43.27 -23.67 11.72
C PHE A 11 -42.43 -23.07 12.87
N PHE A 12 -42.21 -23.82 13.95
CA PHE A 12 -41.34 -23.39 15.05
C PHE A 12 -39.88 -23.15 14.61
N TYR A 13 -39.30 -24.06 13.82
CA TYR A 13 -37.94 -23.88 13.30
C TYR A 13 -37.85 -22.70 12.34
N ALA A 14 -38.84 -22.51 11.46
CA ALA A 14 -38.89 -21.34 10.59
C ALA A 14 -38.93 -20.04 11.40
N LEU A 15 -39.81 -19.94 12.40
CA LEU A 15 -39.94 -18.77 13.25
C LEU A 15 -38.65 -18.49 14.06
N LEU A 16 -38.00 -19.54 14.57
CA LEU A 16 -36.71 -19.43 15.27
C LEU A 16 -35.62 -18.87 14.36
N VAL A 17 -35.49 -19.38 13.13
CA VAL A 17 -34.50 -18.86 12.16
C VAL A 17 -34.75 -17.37 11.84
N HIS A 18 -36.00 -16.97 11.64
CA HIS A 18 -36.32 -15.56 11.38
C HIS A 18 -35.98 -14.67 12.59
N LEU A 19 -36.26 -15.11 13.82
CA LEU A 19 -35.87 -14.38 15.03
C LEU A 19 -34.34 -14.24 15.17
N VAL A 20 -33.58 -15.29 14.85
CA VAL A 20 -32.11 -15.23 14.85
C VAL A 20 -31.58 -14.24 13.80
N VAL A 21 -32.13 -14.23 12.58
CA VAL A 21 -31.74 -13.28 11.53
C VAL A 21 -32.05 -11.83 11.95
N VAL A 22 -33.22 -11.58 12.55
CA VAL A 22 -33.58 -10.25 13.08
C VAL A 22 -32.64 -9.84 14.22
N ALA A 23 -32.31 -10.75 15.15
CA ALA A 23 -31.38 -10.46 16.24
C ALA A 23 -29.98 -10.10 15.73
N ILE A 24 -29.48 -10.81 14.70
CA ILE A 24 -28.19 -10.49 14.06
C ILE A 24 -28.24 -9.13 13.36
N ALA A 25 -29.33 -8.81 12.65
CA ALA A 25 -29.50 -7.50 12.01
C ALA A 25 -29.54 -6.34 13.02
N VAL A 26 -30.23 -6.53 14.15
CA VAL A 26 -30.30 -5.55 15.24
C VAL A 26 -28.95 -5.39 15.94
N LEU A 27 -28.25 -6.49 16.25
CA LEU A 27 -26.89 -6.45 16.80
C LEU A 27 -25.90 -5.75 15.85
N GLY A 28 -26.01 -6.01 14.54
CA GLY A 28 -25.27 -5.30 13.51
C GLY A 28 -25.56 -3.80 13.55
N MET A 29 -26.82 -3.40 13.65
CA MET A 29 -27.23 -1.99 13.72
C MET A 29 -26.74 -1.27 14.99
N PHE A 30 -26.69 -1.95 16.14
CA PHE A 30 -26.08 -1.41 17.37
C PHE A 30 -24.56 -1.30 17.28
N TRP A 31 -23.89 -2.14 16.48
CA TRP A 31 -22.46 -2.02 16.21
C TRP A 31 -22.16 -0.90 15.20
N THR A 32 -23.03 -0.72 14.20
CA THR A 32 -22.98 0.39 13.24
C THR A 32 -23.69 1.64 13.78
N ASN A 33 -23.24 2.16 14.92
CA ASN A 33 -23.62 3.50 15.33
C ASN A 33 -23.15 4.49 14.25
N ALA A 34 -24.12 5.08 13.54
CA ALA A 34 -23.85 5.90 12.38
C ALA A 34 -22.96 7.09 12.73
N THR A 35 -21.86 7.26 11.98
CA THR A 35 -21.09 8.49 11.97
C THR A 35 -21.95 9.60 11.38
N ARG A 36 -22.69 10.31 12.25
CA ARG A 36 -23.36 11.55 11.85
C ARG A 36 -22.29 12.51 11.29
N PRO A 37 -22.44 13.01 10.06
CA PRO A 37 -21.51 13.99 9.54
C PRO A 37 -21.65 15.27 10.36
N VAL A 38 -20.62 15.62 11.13
CA VAL A 38 -20.58 16.88 11.88
C VAL A 38 -20.45 18.04 10.89
N THR A 39 -21.40 18.97 10.96
CA THR A 39 -21.38 20.25 10.23
C THR A 39 -21.00 21.38 11.20
N LEU A 40 -20.14 22.32 10.79
CA LEU A 40 -19.60 23.42 11.64
C LEU A 40 -20.47 24.68 11.53
N PRO A 41 -20.58 25.61 12.49
CA PRO A 41 -21.34 26.86 12.32
C PRO A 41 -20.71 27.83 11.29
N GLY A 42 -21.46 28.31 10.27
CA GLY A 42 -21.00 29.37 9.35
C GLY A 42 -21.89 29.63 8.12
N PRO A 43 -21.96 30.87 7.59
CA PRO A 43 -22.81 31.24 6.44
C PRO A 43 -22.23 30.77 5.08
N VAL A 44 -23.10 30.27 4.21
CA VAL A 44 -22.75 29.92 2.83
C VAL A 44 -22.69 31.17 1.95
N ILE A 45 -21.57 31.34 1.23
CA ILE A 45 -21.44 32.34 0.17
C ILE A 45 -21.80 31.65 -1.14
N GLU A 46 -22.96 31.99 -1.70
CA GLU A 46 -23.36 31.57 -3.04
C GLU A 46 -22.69 32.48 -4.08
N ALA A 47 -22.08 31.89 -5.09
CA ALA A 47 -21.49 32.61 -6.23
C ALA A 47 -22.22 32.20 -7.52
N GLU A 48 -22.88 33.17 -8.16
CA GLU A 48 -23.67 32.96 -9.37
C GLU A 48 -22.79 32.96 -10.64
N LEU A 49 -23.18 32.16 -11.65
CA LEU A 49 -22.39 31.90 -12.85
C LEU A 49 -22.32 33.08 -13.83
N VAL A 50 -21.19 33.19 -14.53
CA VAL A 50 -21.18 33.64 -15.94
C VAL A 50 -20.43 32.60 -16.77
N GLY A 51 -21.14 31.88 -17.63
CA GLY A 51 -20.57 30.82 -18.45
C GLY A 51 -20.05 31.31 -19.80
N VAL A 52 -19.00 30.66 -20.30
CA VAL A 52 -18.69 30.63 -21.74
C VAL A 52 -18.59 29.17 -22.16
N ALA A 53 -19.56 28.72 -22.95
CA ALA A 53 -19.68 27.32 -23.34
C ALA A 53 -18.67 26.93 -24.43
N GLN A 54 -18.05 25.75 -24.30
CA GLN A 54 -17.91 24.76 -25.39
C GLN A 54 -17.28 23.45 -24.91
N ALA A 55 -17.93 22.33 -25.23
CA ALA A 55 -17.40 20.98 -25.08
C ALA A 55 -17.17 20.36 -26.47
N PRO A 56 -15.93 19.96 -26.84
CA PRO A 56 -15.68 19.16 -28.02
C PRO A 56 -16.11 17.69 -27.82
N LYS A 57 -16.52 17.06 -28.91
CA LYS A 57 -17.17 15.74 -28.94
C LYS A 57 -16.20 14.59 -28.61
N ALA A 58 -16.73 13.54 -27.98
CA ALA A 58 -16.05 12.26 -27.89
C ALA A 58 -15.93 11.60 -29.28
N HIS A 59 -14.73 11.18 -29.65
CA HIS A 59 -14.50 10.33 -30.82
C HIS A 59 -14.45 8.85 -30.40
N ALA A 60 -15.32 8.05 -31.00
CA ALA A 60 -15.36 6.60 -30.80
C ALA A 60 -14.57 5.86 -31.90
N ALA A 61 -14.14 4.65 -31.55
CA ALA A 61 -13.71 3.56 -32.43
C ALA A 61 -12.44 3.75 -33.30
N SER A 62 -11.40 2.99 -32.95
CA SER A 62 -11.01 1.85 -33.77
C SER A 62 -10.21 0.82 -32.96
N LYS A 63 -10.70 -0.43 -32.88
CA LYS A 63 -9.94 -1.59 -32.37
C LYS A 63 -9.48 -2.43 -33.56
N SER A 64 -8.27 -2.21 -34.06
CA SER A 64 -7.63 -3.12 -35.01
C SER A 64 -7.11 -4.36 -34.27
N LYS A 65 -7.79 -5.50 -34.48
CA LYS A 65 -7.35 -6.81 -33.97
C LYS A 65 -6.19 -7.32 -34.83
N PRO A 66 -5.11 -7.92 -34.26
CA PRO A 66 -4.06 -8.52 -35.07
C PRO A 66 -4.56 -9.78 -35.80
N THR A 67 -4.26 -9.88 -37.09
CA THR A 67 -4.49 -11.09 -37.90
C THR A 67 -3.33 -12.06 -37.68
N PRO A 68 -3.57 -13.34 -37.32
CA PRO A 68 -2.52 -14.35 -37.26
C PRO A 68 -1.98 -14.70 -38.66
N PRO A 69 -0.66 -14.90 -38.84
CA PRO A 69 -0.12 -15.48 -40.08
C PRO A 69 -0.53 -16.95 -40.24
N ALA A 70 -0.64 -17.40 -41.49
CA ALA A 70 -1.16 -18.72 -41.84
C ALA A 70 -0.21 -19.88 -41.45
N PRO A 71 -0.72 -21.10 -41.23
CA PRO A 71 0.10 -22.28 -40.99
C PRO A 71 0.98 -22.64 -42.19
N VAL A 72 2.24 -22.97 -41.94
CA VAL A 72 3.14 -23.53 -42.95
C VAL A 72 2.74 -24.98 -43.24
N THR A 73 2.59 -25.29 -44.53
CA THR A 73 2.23 -26.63 -45.04
C THR A 73 3.33 -27.67 -44.77
N PRO A 74 2.98 -28.89 -44.31
CA PRO A 74 3.89 -30.03 -44.38
C PRO A 74 4.26 -30.38 -45.83
N PRO A 75 5.48 -30.89 -46.11
CA PRO A 75 5.86 -31.32 -47.46
C PRO A 75 5.10 -32.57 -47.91
N GLU A 76 4.76 -32.62 -49.20
CA GLU A 76 4.04 -33.74 -49.82
C GLU A 76 4.84 -35.07 -49.80
N PRO A 77 4.16 -36.23 -49.70
CA PRO A 77 4.77 -37.53 -49.96
C PRO A 77 5.16 -37.68 -51.44
N VAL A 78 6.37 -38.19 -51.68
CA VAL A 78 6.88 -38.47 -53.04
C VAL A 78 6.03 -39.55 -53.72
N LYS A 79 5.59 -39.29 -54.96
CA LYS A 79 4.84 -40.26 -55.79
C LYS A 79 5.70 -41.51 -56.12
N PRO A 80 5.15 -42.73 -56.06
CA PRO A 80 5.77 -43.89 -56.68
C PRO A 80 5.64 -43.83 -58.21
N PRO A 81 6.65 -44.29 -58.98
CA PRO A 81 6.56 -44.38 -60.44
C PRO A 81 5.79 -45.64 -60.91
N THR A 82 4.83 -45.38 -61.79
CA THR A 82 4.30 -46.20 -62.90
C THR A 82 4.89 -47.60 -63.14
N ALA A 83 4.03 -48.63 -63.12
CA ALA A 83 4.18 -49.86 -63.93
C ALA A 83 3.65 -49.55 -65.36
N GLU A 84 4.11 -50.12 -66.47
CA GLU A 84 4.44 -51.51 -66.86
C GLU A 84 5.52 -51.49 -68.00
N PRO A 85 6.00 -52.60 -68.63
CA PRO A 85 5.45 -53.96 -68.68
C PRO A 85 6.42 -55.10 -68.30
N ALA A 86 5.90 -56.33 -68.32
CA ALA A 86 6.66 -57.55 -68.07
C ALA A 86 7.57 -57.96 -69.24
N ASP A 87 8.81 -58.41 -68.93
CA ASP A 87 9.38 -59.65 -69.47
C ASP A 87 10.60 -60.12 -68.64
N ALA A 88 11.05 -61.36 -68.89
CA ALA A 88 12.30 -62.00 -68.46
C ALA A 88 12.50 -62.25 -66.94
N ALA A 89 12.21 -63.49 -66.52
CA ALA A 89 12.66 -64.02 -65.23
C ALA A 89 14.21 -64.18 -65.21
N PRO A 90 14.92 -63.64 -64.20
CA PRO A 90 16.36 -63.89 -64.05
C PRO A 90 16.61 -65.34 -63.58
N PRO A 91 17.70 -66.00 -64.02
CA PRO A 91 18.04 -67.34 -63.58
C PRO A 91 18.29 -67.39 -62.07
N PRO A 92 18.00 -68.52 -61.39
CA PRO A 92 18.12 -68.63 -59.95
C PRO A 92 19.57 -68.39 -59.51
N LYS A 93 19.81 -67.28 -58.80
CA LYS A 93 21.06 -67.11 -58.04
C LYS A 93 21.16 -68.24 -57.02
N PRO A 94 22.34 -68.86 -56.84
CA PRO A 94 22.52 -69.90 -55.84
C PRO A 94 22.13 -69.35 -54.47
N THR A 95 21.25 -70.05 -53.77
CA THR A 95 20.93 -69.78 -52.37
C THR A 95 22.24 -69.79 -51.57
N PRO A 96 22.55 -68.76 -50.77
CA PRO A 96 23.75 -68.77 -49.95
C PRO A 96 23.74 -70.03 -49.05
N PRO A 97 24.90 -70.69 -48.87
CA PRO A 97 24.97 -71.91 -48.07
C PRO A 97 24.43 -71.63 -46.66
N LYS A 98 23.59 -72.53 -46.16
CA LYS A 98 23.00 -72.40 -44.83
C LYS A 98 24.14 -72.37 -43.81
N PRO A 99 24.26 -71.34 -42.95
CA PRO A 99 25.44 -71.12 -42.12
C PRO A 99 25.69 -72.31 -41.21
N THR A 100 26.95 -72.69 -41.08
CA THR A 100 27.35 -73.84 -40.27
C THR A 100 27.13 -73.55 -38.78
N PRO A 101 26.90 -74.59 -37.95
CA PRO A 101 26.77 -74.42 -36.50
C PRO A 101 28.00 -73.78 -35.81
N GLN A 102 29.13 -73.67 -36.51
CA GLN A 102 30.37 -73.07 -36.01
C GLN A 102 30.44 -71.57 -36.31
N GLU A 103 29.90 -71.11 -37.44
CA GLU A 103 29.74 -69.68 -37.78
C GLU A 103 28.73 -69.02 -36.83
N ILE A 104 27.57 -69.65 -36.60
CA ILE A 104 26.53 -69.13 -35.67
C ILE A 104 27.11 -68.87 -34.27
N LYS A 105 27.97 -69.77 -33.76
CA LYS A 105 28.63 -69.59 -32.45
C LYS A 105 29.64 -68.45 -32.45
N ARG A 106 30.35 -68.23 -33.57
CA ARG A 106 31.31 -67.13 -33.72
C ARG A 106 30.61 -65.77 -33.76
N ASP A 107 29.49 -65.68 -34.47
CA ASP A 107 28.67 -64.47 -34.55
C ASP A 107 28.02 -64.14 -33.20
N GLN A 108 27.53 -65.16 -32.48
CA GLN A 108 27.02 -65.00 -31.10
C GLN A 108 28.11 -64.48 -30.15
N ALA A 109 29.34 -64.99 -30.25
CA ALA A 109 30.46 -64.51 -29.43
C ALA A 109 30.85 -63.05 -29.77
N ALA A 110 30.85 -62.68 -31.06
CA ALA A 110 31.11 -61.31 -31.50
C ALA A 110 30.01 -60.33 -31.03
N GLN A 111 28.74 -60.71 -31.13
CA GLN A 111 27.60 -59.91 -30.64
C GLN A 111 27.65 -59.72 -29.12
N ALA A 112 28.03 -60.76 -28.36
CA ALA A 112 28.17 -60.68 -26.91
C ALA A 112 29.32 -59.74 -26.47
N GLU A 113 30.42 -59.69 -27.23
CA GLU A 113 31.52 -58.74 -26.97
C GLU A 113 31.12 -57.30 -27.31
N ILE A 114 30.42 -57.08 -28.43
CA ILE A 114 29.88 -55.74 -28.78
C ILE A 114 28.94 -55.23 -27.70
N LEU A 115 28.04 -56.07 -27.18
CA LEU A 115 27.12 -55.69 -26.10
C LEU A 115 27.86 -55.34 -24.80
N ARG A 116 28.93 -56.07 -24.45
CA ARG A 116 29.78 -55.74 -23.29
C ARG A 116 30.53 -54.43 -23.46
N GLN A 117 31.04 -54.15 -24.66
CA GLN A 117 31.71 -52.88 -24.94
C GLN A 117 30.72 -51.71 -24.91
N ASP A 118 29.50 -51.89 -25.43
CA ASP A 118 28.45 -50.87 -25.34
C ASP A 118 28.02 -50.62 -23.89
N GLN A 119 27.77 -51.67 -23.09
CA GLN A 119 27.50 -51.52 -21.65
C GLN A 119 28.61 -50.73 -20.93
N LYS A 120 29.89 -51.08 -21.16
CA LYS A 120 31.03 -50.36 -20.58
C LYS A 120 31.15 -48.91 -21.09
N ASN A 121 30.71 -48.62 -22.30
CA ASN A 121 30.65 -47.26 -22.83
C ASN A 121 29.52 -46.45 -22.18
N GLN A 122 28.33 -47.04 -22.04
CA GLN A 122 27.19 -46.45 -21.34
C GLN A 122 27.52 -46.16 -19.87
N GLU A 123 28.18 -47.09 -19.17
CA GLU A 123 28.67 -46.89 -17.80
C GLU A 123 29.62 -45.70 -17.68
N ARG A 124 30.64 -45.60 -18.54
CA ARG A 124 31.58 -44.47 -18.55
C ARG A 124 30.91 -43.13 -18.87
N VAL A 125 29.91 -43.12 -19.77
CA VAL A 125 29.13 -41.92 -20.08
C VAL A 125 28.25 -41.53 -18.88
N ALA A 126 27.62 -42.49 -18.20
CA ALA A 126 26.82 -42.25 -17.00
C ALA A 126 27.68 -41.77 -15.81
N GLU A 127 28.88 -42.32 -15.62
CA GLU A 127 29.85 -41.86 -14.62
C GLU A 127 30.30 -40.42 -14.89
N MET A 128 30.70 -40.10 -16.13
CA MET A 128 31.06 -38.73 -16.51
C MET A 128 29.89 -37.75 -16.37
N ALA A 129 28.65 -38.19 -16.64
CA ALA A 129 27.46 -37.38 -16.44
C ALA A 129 27.21 -37.07 -14.95
N ARG A 130 27.38 -38.07 -14.06
CA ARG A 130 27.31 -37.88 -12.60
C ARG A 130 28.41 -36.95 -12.09
N GLU A 131 29.67 -37.18 -12.48
CA GLU A 131 30.78 -36.31 -12.05
C GLU A 131 30.59 -34.85 -12.49
N LYS A 132 30.03 -34.63 -13.69
CA LYS A 132 29.66 -33.28 -14.16
C LYS A 132 28.50 -32.67 -13.37
N ALA A 133 27.47 -33.47 -13.02
CA ALA A 133 26.37 -33.01 -12.19
C ALA A 133 26.85 -32.63 -10.78
N ASP A 134 27.64 -33.49 -10.12
CA ASP A 134 28.20 -33.23 -8.79
C ASP A 134 29.10 -31.99 -8.77
N LYS A 135 29.88 -31.76 -9.83
CA LYS A 135 30.69 -30.53 -9.98
C LYS A 135 29.83 -29.30 -10.19
N ALA A 136 28.77 -29.38 -11.01
CA ALA A 136 27.85 -28.28 -11.22
C ALA A 136 27.10 -27.91 -9.94
N GLU A 137 26.62 -28.89 -9.18
CA GLU A 137 25.96 -28.67 -7.88
C GLU A 137 26.91 -28.00 -6.88
N LYS A 138 28.17 -28.46 -6.77
CA LYS A 138 29.17 -27.84 -5.88
C LYS A 138 29.45 -26.38 -6.26
N VAL A 139 29.60 -26.06 -7.55
CA VAL A 139 29.80 -24.69 -8.03
C VAL A 139 28.57 -23.83 -7.77
N GLU A 140 27.36 -24.35 -7.97
CA GLU A 140 26.13 -23.60 -7.67
C GLU A 140 25.96 -23.36 -6.16
N ALA A 141 26.25 -24.36 -5.32
CA ALA A 141 26.22 -24.25 -3.87
C ALA A 141 27.26 -23.25 -3.35
N GLU A 142 28.47 -23.24 -3.93
CA GLU A 142 29.49 -22.24 -3.59
C GLU A 142 29.07 -20.83 -4.01
N ARG A 143 28.52 -20.66 -5.22
CA ARG A 143 27.98 -19.37 -5.68
C ARG A 143 26.87 -18.86 -4.76
N LYS A 144 25.93 -19.74 -4.36
CA LYS A 144 24.87 -19.39 -3.40
C LYS A 144 25.42 -18.99 -2.04
N ARG A 145 26.48 -19.65 -1.54
CA ARG A 145 27.15 -19.25 -0.29
C ARG A 145 27.84 -17.90 -0.42
N GLN A 146 28.54 -17.63 -1.53
CA GLN A 146 29.17 -16.32 -1.78
C GLN A 146 28.12 -15.20 -1.88
N GLU A 147 26.99 -15.46 -2.53
CA GLU A 147 25.86 -14.53 -2.62
C GLU A 147 25.21 -14.26 -1.24
N GLN A 148 25.02 -15.30 -0.43
CA GLN A 148 24.53 -15.16 0.95
C GLN A 148 25.48 -14.35 1.84
N ILE A 149 26.80 -14.62 1.78
CA ILE A 149 27.82 -13.87 2.53
C ILE A 149 27.83 -12.38 2.11
N LEU A 150 27.72 -12.10 0.81
CA LEU A 150 27.68 -10.72 0.30
C LEU A 150 26.39 -9.99 0.72
N LEU A 151 25.25 -10.69 0.74
CA LEU A 151 23.98 -10.14 1.23
C LEU A 151 24.07 -9.85 2.73
N GLU A 152 24.57 -10.78 3.54
CA GLU A 152 24.74 -10.62 4.99
C GLU A 152 25.71 -9.47 5.32
N GLN A 153 26.85 -9.36 4.62
CA GLN A 153 27.78 -8.22 4.79
C GLN A 153 27.11 -6.88 4.47
N LYS A 154 26.27 -6.83 3.43
CA LYS A 154 25.54 -5.61 3.05
C LYS A 154 24.47 -5.25 4.08
N GLU A 155 23.75 -6.23 4.62
CA GLU A 155 22.79 -6.02 5.70
C GLU A 155 23.48 -5.53 6.99
N GLN A 156 24.62 -6.12 7.35
CA GLN A 156 25.43 -5.65 8.49
C GLN A 156 25.97 -4.24 8.29
N GLU A 157 26.46 -3.88 7.09
CA GLU A 157 26.91 -2.52 6.78
C GLU A 157 25.75 -1.51 6.85
N GLU A 158 24.56 -1.89 6.37
CA GLU A 158 23.37 -1.04 6.46
C GLU A 158 22.89 -0.88 7.91
N GLN A 159 22.87 -1.95 8.70
CA GLN A 159 22.54 -1.89 10.13
C GLN A 159 23.52 -1.00 10.90
N ALA A 160 24.83 -1.15 10.67
CA ALA A 160 25.86 -0.30 11.27
C ALA A 160 25.70 1.19 10.88
N LYS A 161 25.35 1.47 9.61
CA LYS A 161 25.04 2.85 9.15
C LYS A 161 23.78 3.41 9.83
N ARG A 162 22.72 2.61 9.97
CA ARG A 162 21.47 2.99 10.66
C ARG A 162 21.73 3.27 12.15
N GLU A 163 22.48 2.41 12.84
CA GLU A 163 22.86 2.60 14.25
C GLU A 163 23.72 3.87 14.43
N GLN A 164 24.73 4.08 13.58
CA GLN A 164 25.53 5.31 13.60
C GLN A 164 24.70 6.57 13.33
N ALA A 165 23.66 6.49 12.48
CA ALA A 165 22.74 7.60 12.25
C ALA A 165 21.91 7.89 13.52
N ILE A 166 21.33 6.87 14.15
CA ILE A 166 20.56 6.99 15.40
C ILE A 166 21.43 7.58 16.53
N ILE A 167 22.68 7.13 16.68
CA ILE A 167 23.61 7.68 17.69
C ILE A 167 23.88 9.16 17.41
N LYS A 168 24.14 9.55 16.15
CA LYS A 168 24.37 10.95 15.75
C LYS A 168 23.14 11.83 16.00
N GLU A 169 21.93 11.33 15.71
CA GLU A 169 20.68 12.05 15.99
C GLU A 169 20.43 12.19 17.49
N LEU A 170 20.68 11.15 18.28
CA LEU A 170 20.54 11.19 19.74
C LEU A 170 21.52 12.18 20.38
N ASP A 171 22.77 12.23 19.92
CA ASP A 171 23.76 13.20 20.41
C ASP A 171 23.43 14.63 19.94
N ALA A 172 22.91 14.81 18.73
CA ALA A 172 22.41 16.10 18.27
C ALA A 172 21.18 16.57 19.08
N ALA A 173 20.28 15.64 19.45
CA ALA A 173 19.14 15.91 20.30
C ALA A 173 19.57 16.30 21.72
N LYS A 174 20.49 15.55 22.34
CA LYS A 174 21.08 15.90 23.65
C LYS A 174 21.72 17.29 23.64
N LYS A 175 22.56 17.60 22.64
CA LYS A 175 23.18 18.94 22.53
C LYS A 175 22.14 20.05 22.35
N LYS A 176 21.05 19.80 21.63
CA LYS A 176 19.92 20.75 21.51
C LYS A 176 19.19 20.94 22.84
N THR A 177 18.91 19.88 23.61
CA THR A 177 18.24 20.00 24.92
C THR A 177 19.13 20.66 25.97
N GLU A 178 20.43 20.35 26.01
CA GLU A 178 21.41 21.03 26.87
C GLU A 178 21.51 22.53 26.54
N ALA A 179 21.58 22.88 25.25
CA ALA A 179 21.59 24.29 24.82
C ALA A 179 20.29 25.02 25.16
N ALA A 180 19.13 24.37 25.02
CA ALA A 180 17.84 24.93 25.41
C ALA A 180 17.74 25.14 26.94
N ASN A 181 18.13 24.14 27.73
CA ASN A 181 18.16 24.22 29.20
C ASN A 181 19.12 25.31 29.69
N ARG A 182 20.29 25.46 29.05
CA ARG A 182 21.25 26.54 29.36
C ARG A 182 20.66 27.93 29.05
N LYS A 183 19.96 28.09 27.92
CA LYS A 183 19.25 29.35 27.59
C LYS A 183 18.16 29.66 28.61
N LEU A 184 17.32 28.68 28.93
CA LEU A 184 16.24 28.83 29.92
C LEU A 184 16.78 29.24 31.30
N LYS A 185 17.88 28.64 31.75
CA LYS A 185 18.53 29.01 33.02
C LYS A 185 19.08 30.44 33.01
N LEU A 186 19.76 30.85 31.93
CA LEU A 186 20.27 32.22 31.78
C LEU A 186 19.14 33.26 31.75
N GLU A 187 18.02 32.94 31.09
CA GLU A 187 16.84 33.80 31.04
C GLU A 187 16.16 33.90 32.41
N GLN A 188 16.04 32.79 33.14
CA GLN A 188 15.52 32.77 34.51
C GLN A 188 16.41 33.56 35.49
N GLU A 189 17.74 33.46 35.36
CA GLU A 189 18.70 34.26 36.15
C GLU A 189 18.56 35.76 35.84
N LYS A 190 18.41 36.13 34.56
CA LYS A 190 18.16 37.52 34.14
C LYS A 190 16.81 38.05 34.66
N GLN A 191 15.75 37.25 34.64
CA GLN A 191 14.45 37.63 35.21
C GLN A 191 14.53 37.86 36.72
N LYS A 192 15.27 37.02 37.47
CA LYS A 192 15.50 37.22 38.91
C LYS A 192 16.25 38.53 39.19
N GLN A 193 17.33 38.82 38.47
CA GLN A 193 18.08 40.08 38.60
C GLN A 193 17.20 41.32 38.34
N LEU A 194 16.29 41.24 37.36
CA LEU A 194 15.32 42.31 37.07
C LEU A 194 14.28 42.45 38.20
N ALA A 195 13.81 41.34 38.78
CA ALA A 195 12.89 41.36 39.92
C ALA A 195 13.55 41.98 41.17
N ASP A 196 14.77 41.55 41.52
CA ASP A 196 15.50 42.07 42.68
C ASP A 196 15.85 43.57 42.53
N THR A 197 16.19 44.01 41.31
CA THR A 197 16.43 45.44 41.01
C THR A 197 15.17 46.28 41.21
N ASN A 198 14.00 45.77 40.79
CA ASN A 198 12.72 46.45 40.97
C ASN A 198 12.15 46.33 42.40
N ALA A 199 12.63 45.38 43.21
CA ALA A 199 12.20 45.17 44.59
C ALA A 199 12.87 46.12 45.61
N LYS A 200 13.87 46.90 45.20
CA LYS A 200 14.39 48.00 46.04
C LYS A 200 13.36 49.13 46.13
N PRO A 201 12.90 49.53 47.33
CA PRO A 201 11.82 50.49 47.47
C PRO A 201 12.28 51.92 47.15
N ALA A 202 11.92 52.42 45.97
CA ALA A 202 11.76 53.85 45.76
C ALA A 202 10.52 54.34 46.52
N ALA A 203 10.65 55.48 47.21
CA ALA A 203 9.57 56.04 48.02
C ALA A 203 8.37 56.52 47.17
N LYS A 204 7.19 56.56 47.81
CA LYS A 204 5.85 56.78 47.23
C LYS A 204 5.38 58.24 47.48
N PRO A 205 4.22 58.70 46.92
CA PRO A 205 3.92 59.14 45.56
C PRO A 205 3.59 60.67 45.50
N PRO A 206 2.96 61.18 44.42
CA PRO A 206 1.50 61.33 44.50
C PRO A 206 0.68 61.04 43.22
N ALA A 207 -0.61 60.74 43.45
CA ALA A 207 -1.80 60.95 42.61
C ALA A 207 -1.86 60.47 41.13
N ALA A 208 -2.87 59.64 40.87
CA ALA A 208 -3.49 59.42 39.55
C ALA A 208 -4.40 60.64 39.18
N PRO A 209 -4.92 60.84 37.94
CA PRO A 209 -5.62 59.79 37.16
C PRO A 209 -5.37 59.78 35.64
N GLN A 210 -5.54 58.61 35.02
CA GLN A 210 -6.56 58.39 33.97
C GLN A 210 -6.54 56.93 33.47
N ARG A 211 -7.73 56.42 33.12
CA ARG A 211 -7.91 55.11 32.50
C ARG A 211 -7.76 55.26 31.00
N ALA A 212 -6.91 54.45 30.39
CA ALA A 212 -7.01 54.07 28.99
C ALA A 212 -7.12 52.53 28.96
N PRO A 213 -8.07 51.93 28.22
CA PRO A 213 -8.10 50.49 28.05
C PRO A 213 -6.84 50.05 27.29
N ALA A 214 -6.28 48.91 27.67
CA ALA A 214 -5.16 48.32 26.95
C ALA A 214 -5.60 47.99 25.52
N ALA A 215 -4.72 48.25 24.55
CA ALA A 215 -4.97 47.86 23.17
C ALA A 215 -5.14 46.34 23.10
N GLU A 216 -6.29 45.92 22.58
CA GLU A 216 -6.54 44.52 22.24
C GLU A 216 -5.47 44.06 21.25
N VAL A 217 -4.89 42.89 21.52
CA VAL A 217 -4.20 42.14 20.48
C VAL A 217 -5.27 41.86 19.43
N PRO A 218 -5.07 42.16 18.14
CA PRO A 218 -5.98 41.68 17.12
C PRO A 218 -5.81 40.17 17.04
N GLU A 219 -6.68 39.47 17.79
CA GLU A 219 -7.03 38.08 17.56
C GLU A 219 -7.26 37.96 16.04
N ALA A 220 -6.45 37.16 15.36
CA ALA A 220 -6.50 37.09 13.91
C ALA A 220 -7.73 36.28 13.49
N GLU A 221 -8.91 36.92 13.53
CA GLU A 221 -10.17 36.44 13.00
C GLU A 221 -10.11 36.40 11.45
N LYS A 222 -9.21 35.55 10.96
CA LYS A 222 -9.26 35.05 9.60
C LYS A 222 -10.47 34.15 9.50
N ALA A 223 -11.54 34.71 8.94
CA ALA A 223 -12.79 34.07 8.56
C ALA A 223 -12.68 32.54 8.46
N GLN A 224 -13.15 31.84 9.50
CA GLN A 224 -13.34 30.41 9.44
C GLN A 224 -14.55 30.12 8.55
N THR A 225 -14.33 29.43 7.44
CA THR A 225 -15.39 28.95 6.54
C THR A 225 -16.14 27.77 7.17
N GLY A 226 -17.04 28.05 8.10
CA GLY A 226 -17.94 27.06 8.69
C GLY A 226 -19.11 26.66 7.79
N MET A 227 -19.76 25.53 8.11
CA MET A 227 -20.73 24.82 7.26
C MET A 227 -22.14 24.68 7.89
N ASN A 228 -22.70 25.77 8.42
CA ASN A 228 -24.04 25.84 9.03
C ASN A 228 -24.50 24.66 9.94
N GLY A 229 -23.77 24.35 11.03
CA GLY A 229 -24.17 23.37 12.06
C GLY A 229 -24.30 23.95 13.47
N THR A 230 -25.15 23.34 14.31
CA THR A 230 -25.64 23.87 15.59
C THR A 230 -24.77 23.56 16.81
N ASP A 231 -23.73 22.76 16.65
CA ASP A 231 -23.10 22.06 17.77
C ASP A 231 -21.89 22.84 18.31
N ALA A 232 -22.15 23.85 19.14
CA ALA A 232 -21.17 24.55 19.99
C ALA A 232 -20.62 23.66 21.12
N SER A 233 -20.27 22.42 20.77
CA SER A 233 -19.72 21.41 21.67
C SER A 233 -18.20 21.32 21.49
N LEU A 234 -17.51 20.89 22.54
CA LEU A 234 -16.07 20.65 22.49
C LEU A 234 -15.66 19.67 21.37
N LEU A 235 -16.56 18.75 20.97
CA LEU A 235 -16.35 17.85 19.83
C LEU A 235 -16.45 18.58 18.46
N GLY A 236 -17.34 19.56 18.35
CA GLY A 236 -17.45 20.43 17.18
C GLY A 236 -16.20 21.28 17.00
N GLU A 237 -15.78 21.97 18.06
CA GLU A 237 -14.51 22.72 18.12
C GLU A 237 -13.31 21.82 17.78
N TYR A 238 -13.27 20.61 18.34
CA TYR A 238 -12.22 19.64 18.06
C TYR A 238 -12.14 19.28 16.58
N SER A 239 -13.28 18.99 15.96
CA SER A 239 -13.37 18.67 14.53
C SER A 239 -12.94 19.84 13.65
N ALA A 240 -13.30 21.09 14.03
CA ALA A 240 -12.89 22.30 13.34
C ALA A 240 -11.37 22.53 13.46
N ALA A 241 -10.79 22.31 14.64
CA ALA A 241 -9.36 22.44 14.86
C ALA A 241 -8.56 21.44 14.00
N ILE A 242 -9.02 20.18 13.88
CA ILE A 242 -8.43 19.20 12.96
C ILE A 242 -8.57 19.64 11.50
N GLN A 243 -9.77 20.07 11.06
CA GLN A 243 -9.98 20.53 9.68
C GLN A 243 -9.05 21.70 9.32
N ASN A 244 -8.88 22.67 10.22
CA ASN A 244 -7.97 23.79 10.04
C ASN A 244 -6.50 23.32 9.96
N ALA A 245 -6.06 22.46 10.90
CA ALA A 245 -4.70 21.93 10.89
C ALA A 245 -4.36 21.17 9.60
N VAL A 246 -5.29 20.36 9.09
CA VAL A 246 -5.14 19.64 7.81
C VAL A 246 -5.11 20.61 6.62
N THR A 247 -6.01 21.60 6.61
CA THR A 247 -6.11 22.59 5.53
C THR A 247 -4.85 23.45 5.43
N LEU A 248 -4.33 23.95 6.57
CA LEU A 248 -3.08 24.74 6.62
C LEU A 248 -1.85 23.96 6.14
N ASN A 249 -1.86 22.63 6.29
CA ASN A 249 -0.77 21.77 5.82
C ASN A 249 -0.99 21.22 4.40
N TRP A 250 -2.15 21.42 3.76
CA TRP A 250 -2.43 20.84 2.45
C TRP A 250 -1.63 21.52 1.33
N LEU A 251 -0.86 20.73 0.57
CA LEU A 251 -0.17 21.20 -0.63
C LEU A 251 -1.08 20.94 -1.83
N ARG A 252 -1.96 21.90 -2.11
CA ARG A 252 -2.93 21.83 -3.21
C ARG A 252 -2.19 21.58 -4.54
N PRO A 253 -2.37 20.43 -5.21
CA PRO A 253 -1.83 20.20 -6.56
C PRO A 253 -2.65 20.98 -7.60
N ASP A 254 -2.08 21.23 -8.77
CA ASP A 254 -2.76 21.95 -9.86
C ASP A 254 -3.99 21.21 -10.42
N SER A 255 -4.13 19.91 -10.12
CA SER A 255 -5.31 19.09 -10.43
C SER A 255 -6.51 19.35 -9.51
N ALA A 256 -6.31 20.01 -8.36
CA ALA A 256 -7.36 20.21 -7.36
C ALA A 256 -8.29 21.37 -7.75
N GLN A 257 -9.48 21.01 -8.24
CA GLN A 257 -10.56 21.95 -8.57
C GLN A 257 -11.33 22.40 -7.32
N GLY A 258 -12.16 23.44 -7.43
CA GLY A 258 -13.12 23.80 -6.38
C GLY A 258 -14.28 22.81 -6.29
N GLY A 259 -14.93 22.74 -5.12
CA GLY A 259 -16.05 21.83 -4.85
C GLY A 259 -15.62 20.41 -4.41
N LEU A 260 -14.38 20.23 -3.95
CA LEU A 260 -13.95 18.93 -3.40
C LEU A 260 -14.67 18.63 -2.09
N SER A 261 -15.05 17.37 -1.91
CA SER A 261 -15.61 16.83 -0.67
C SER A 261 -15.20 15.36 -0.56
N CYS A 262 -14.25 15.07 0.35
CA CYS A 262 -13.67 13.75 0.53
C CYS A 262 -13.69 13.34 2.01
N VAL A 263 -14.19 12.14 2.29
CA VAL A 263 -14.13 11.56 3.64
C VAL A 263 -12.76 10.88 3.83
N VAL A 264 -12.08 11.24 4.92
CA VAL A 264 -10.76 10.72 5.29
C VAL A 264 -10.87 10.02 6.64
N HIS A 265 -10.59 8.72 6.68
CA HIS A 265 -10.47 7.98 7.93
C HIS A 265 -9.08 8.21 8.51
N ILE A 266 -9.03 8.73 9.74
CA ILE A 266 -7.81 9.10 10.46
C ILE A 266 -7.74 8.25 11.73
N THR A 267 -6.62 7.54 11.91
CA THR A 267 -6.27 6.83 13.13
C THR A 267 -5.09 7.52 13.79
N GLN A 268 -5.21 7.85 15.07
CA GLN A 268 -4.24 8.63 15.85
C GLN A 268 -4.07 8.07 17.28
N ILE A 269 -3.03 8.47 17.98
CA ILE A 269 -2.82 8.15 19.41
C ILE A 269 -3.01 9.37 20.31
N PRO A 270 -3.26 9.18 21.63
CA PRO A 270 -3.28 10.28 22.59
C PRO A 270 -2.00 11.12 22.47
N GLY A 271 -2.16 12.45 22.41
CA GLY A 271 -1.11 13.38 22.01
C GLY A 271 -1.23 13.91 20.58
N GLY A 272 -2.09 13.32 19.74
CA GLY A 272 -2.42 13.81 18.38
C GLY A 272 -1.57 13.22 17.25
N GLU A 273 -0.62 12.33 17.55
CA GLU A 273 0.23 11.70 16.54
C GLU A 273 -0.60 10.78 15.62
N VAL A 274 -0.45 10.95 14.30
CA VAL A 274 -1.25 10.25 13.28
C VAL A 274 -0.58 8.93 12.90
N LEU A 275 -1.26 7.80 13.16
CA LEU A 275 -0.81 6.47 12.72
C LEU A 275 -1.20 6.18 11.27
N SER A 276 -2.40 6.59 10.85
CA SER A 276 -2.84 6.42 9.46
C SER A 276 -3.85 7.49 9.05
N ALA A 277 -3.84 7.81 7.75
CA ALA A 277 -4.83 8.67 7.11
C ALA A 277 -5.06 8.13 5.70
N ASN A 278 -6.32 7.77 5.39
CA ASN A 278 -6.72 7.16 4.13
C ASN A 278 -8.06 7.77 3.67
N VAL A 279 -8.17 8.14 2.39
CA VAL A 279 -9.43 8.59 1.80
C VAL A 279 -10.36 7.38 1.61
N SER A 280 -11.42 7.32 2.40
CA SER A 280 -12.36 6.20 2.46
C SER A 280 -13.80 6.67 2.23
N GLY A 281 -14.55 5.98 1.37
CA GLY A 281 -15.93 6.35 1.03
C GLY A 281 -16.01 7.41 -0.07
N ALA A 282 -16.97 8.33 0.04
CA ALA A 282 -17.24 9.32 -0.99
C ALA A 282 -16.12 10.37 -1.09
N CYS A 283 -15.56 10.52 -2.29
CA CYS A 283 -14.57 11.53 -2.63
C CYS A 283 -14.60 11.79 -4.14
N ASN A 284 -14.77 13.05 -4.53
CA ASN A 284 -14.81 13.50 -5.93
C ASN A 284 -13.45 13.96 -6.48
N ALA A 285 -12.36 13.76 -5.72
CA ALA A 285 -11.01 14.10 -6.13
C ALA A 285 -10.32 12.99 -6.95
N ASP A 286 -9.44 13.39 -7.86
CA ASP A 286 -8.54 12.48 -8.58
C ASP A 286 -7.47 11.84 -7.67
N ALA A 287 -6.74 10.85 -8.16
CA ALA A 287 -5.77 10.10 -7.37
C ALA A 287 -4.59 10.94 -6.82
N ILE A 288 -4.15 11.98 -7.54
CA ILE A 288 -3.06 12.87 -7.10
C ILE A 288 -3.57 13.76 -5.96
N THR A 289 -4.75 14.36 -6.16
CA THR A 289 -5.40 15.19 -5.15
C THR A 289 -5.76 14.39 -3.88
N ARG A 290 -6.23 13.15 -4.02
CA ARG A 290 -6.47 12.22 -2.90
C ARG A 290 -5.22 11.96 -2.09
N ASN A 291 -4.11 11.58 -2.74
CA ASN A 291 -2.84 11.38 -2.06
C ASN A 291 -2.38 12.68 -1.38
N SER A 292 -2.50 13.84 -2.03
CA SER A 292 -2.14 15.12 -1.40
C SER A 292 -2.94 15.40 -0.11
N ILE A 293 -4.24 15.08 -0.08
CA ILE A 293 -5.08 15.18 1.13
C ILE A 293 -4.58 14.21 2.23
N GLU A 294 -4.26 12.96 1.90
CA GLU A 294 -3.69 12.00 2.86
C GLU A 294 -2.33 12.47 3.42
N GLN A 295 -1.47 13.04 2.56
CA GLN A 295 -0.21 13.64 2.99
C GLN A 295 -0.41 14.94 3.78
N ALA A 296 -1.53 15.66 3.62
CA ALA A 296 -1.84 16.83 4.43
C ALA A 296 -2.14 16.42 5.88
N VAL A 297 -2.93 15.37 6.08
CA VAL A 297 -3.21 14.84 7.43
C VAL A 297 -1.94 14.34 8.10
N LYS A 298 -1.09 13.58 7.38
CA LYS A 298 0.19 13.09 7.91
C LYS A 298 1.16 14.23 8.27
N ARG A 299 1.17 15.33 7.50
CA ARG A 299 2.00 16.52 7.77
C ARG A 299 1.41 17.46 8.83
N ALA A 300 0.11 17.35 9.10
CA ALA A 300 -0.55 18.04 10.22
C ALA A 300 -0.32 17.34 11.57
N ALA A 301 0.43 16.23 11.62
CA ALA A 301 0.80 15.57 12.86
C ALA A 301 1.84 16.41 13.66
N PRO A 302 1.71 16.52 14.99
CA PRO A 302 0.59 16.04 15.80
C PRO A 302 -0.66 16.93 15.61
N LEU A 303 -1.81 16.28 15.39
CA LEU A 303 -3.10 16.95 15.34
C LEU A 303 -3.43 17.57 16.71
N PRO A 304 -4.35 18.57 16.76
CA PRO A 304 -4.80 19.15 18.01
C PRO A 304 -5.19 18.09 19.04
N TYR A 305 -4.83 18.30 20.30
CA TYR A 305 -5.09 17.35 21.40
C TYR A 305 -5.27 18.07 22.74
N LYS A 306 -4.39 19.02 23.03
CA LYS A 306 -4.49 19.88 24.22
C LYS A 306 -5.81 20.66 24.24
N GLY A 307 -6.56 20.54 25.32
CA GLY A 307 -7.90 21.12 25.48
C GLY A 307 -9.04 20.21 24.98
N TYR A 308 -8.73 19.20 24.17
CA TYR A 308 -9.71 18.28 23.57
C TYR A 308 -9.63 16.86 24.14
N GLU A 309 -8.85 16.63 25.20
CA GLU A 309 -8.57 15.29 25.74
C GLU A 309 -9.85 14.52 26.16
N LYS A 310 -10.90 15.24 26.55
CA LYS A 310 -12.21 14.68 26.93
C LYS A 310 -13.05 14.20 25.74
N VAL A 311 -12.78 14.71 24.53
CA VAL A 311 -13.49 14.38 23.29
C VAL A 311 -12.57 13.73 22.26
N PHE A 312 -11.35 13.37 22.66
CA PHE A 312 -10.38 12.69 21.82
C PHE A 312 -10.96 11.39 21.27
N GLN A 313 -10.87 11.22 19.95
CA GLN A 313 -11.26 10.01 19.25
C GLN A 313 -10.01 9.38 18.63
N ARG A 314 -9.78 8.10 18.90
CA ARG A 314 -8.65 7.36 18.30
C ARG A 314 -8.81 7.26 16.78
N ASP A 315 -10.02 6.95 16.35
CA ASP A 315 -10.41 6.73 14.97
C ASP A 315 -11.56 7.69 14.65
N LEU A 316 -11.37 8.56 13.66
CA LEU A 316 -12.33 9.60 13.30
C LEU A 316 -12.40 9.81 11.78
N ASN A 317 -13.60 10.18 11.30
CA ASN A 317 -13.85 10.48 9.89
C ASN A 317 -13.91 11.99 9.68
N LEU A 318 -12.89 12.53 9.01
CA LEU A 318 -12.81 13.93 8.62
C LEU A 318 -13.47 14.15 7.27
N ILE A 319 -14.38 15.12 7.17
CA ILE A 319 -14.94 15.55 5.87
C ILE A 319 -14.07 16.71 5.38
N PHE A 320 -13.09 16.42 4.53
CA PHE A 320 -12.26 17.44 3.90
C PHE A 320 -13.03 18.10 2.75
N LYS A 321 -13.16 19.43 2.78
CA LYS A 321 -13.77 20.22 1.69
C LYS A 321 -12.87 21.34 1.21
N TYR A 322 -12.96 21.64 -0.08
CA TYR A 322 -12.24 22.76 -0.69
C TYR A 322 -13.12 23.39 -1.79
N ASN A 323 -13.41 24.69 -1.67
CA ASN A 323 -14.38 25.38 -2.53
C ASN A 323 -13.74 26.24 -3.64
N GLY A 324 -12.43 26.51 -3.59
CA GLY A 324 -11.73 27.46 -4.46
C GLY A 324 -10.96 28.50 -3.67
#